data_AF-A0A453BRY7-F1
#
_entry.id   AF-A0A453BRY7-F1
#
_cell.length_a   1.000
_cell.length_b   1.000
_cell.length_c   1.000
_cell.angle_alpha   90.00
_cell.angle_beta   90.00
_cell.angle_gamma   90.00
#
_symmetry.space_group_name_H-M   'P 1'
#
loop_
_entity.id
_entity.type
_entity.pdbx_description
1 polymer ?
#
loop_
_entity_poly.entity_id
_entity_poly.type
_entity_poly.pdbx_seq_one_letter_code
_entity_poly.pdbx_strand_id
1 'polypeptide(L)'
;GKSVLDFVRRYIGSATPLIAGNSIYTDLLFLKEYMPQLAGIFPHVIVDVSSITALCIRWFPKERKQAPRKEKNHRALDDIRESIMELQYYKENIFKSRQSK
;
A
#
# COMPACT_ATOMS: atom_id res chain seq x y z
N GLY A 1 11.66 13.49 20.86
CA GLY A 1 10.41 13.01 20.24
C GLY A 1 10.58 11.55 19.84
N LYS A 2 9.53 10.73 19.88
CA LYS A 2 9.61 9.34 19.37
C LYS A 2 9.74 9.39 17.85
N SER A 3 10.74 8.70 17.30
CA SER A 3 10.95 8.65 15.85
C SER A 3 9.84 7.81 15.17
N VAL A 4 9.57 8.03 13.88
CA VAL A 4 8.65 7.18 13.10
C VAL A 4 9.08 5.71 13.15
N LEU A 5 10.39 5.45 13.17
CA LEU A 5 10.96 4.11 13.35
C LEU A 5 10.53 3.46 14.66
N ASP A 6 10.52 4.20 15.77
CA ASP A 6 10.06 3.68 17.07
C ASP A 6 8.56 3.39 17.08
N PHE A 7 7.78 4.18 16.36
CA PHE A 7 6.35 3.92 16.18
C PHE A 7 6.17 2.60 15.42
N VAL A 8 6.80 2.48 14.25
CA VAL A 8 6.69 1.31 13.37
C VAL A 8 7.15 0.02 14.07
N ARG A 9 8.28 0.04 14.77
CA ARG A 9 8.80 -1.12 15.53
C ARG A 9 7.83 -1.66 16.58
N ARG A 10 6.96 -0.84 17.17
CA ARG A 10 5.96 -1.29 18.16
C ARG A 10 4.88 -2.18 17.56
N TYR A 11 4.60 -2.07 16.26
CA TYR A 11 3.50 -2.79 15.60
C TYR A 11 3.97 -3.99 14.77
N ILE A 12 5.26 -4.09 14.45
CA ILE A 12 5.81 -5.17 13.60
C ILE A 12 5.96 -6.49 14.35
N GLY A 13 6.24 -6.46 15.66
CA GLY A 13 6.61 -7.65 16.41
C GLY A 13 7.88 -8.29 15.82
N SER A 14 7.84 -9.61 15.56
CA SER A 14 8.95 -10.38 14.98
C SER A 14 8.88 -10.53 13.45
N ALA A 15 7.92 -9.90 12.77
CA ALA A 15 7.73 -10.04 11.34
C ALA A 15 8.68 -9.14 10.53
N THR A 16 8.93 -9.50 9.28
CA THR A 16 9.54 -8.57 8.30
C THR A 16 8.41 -7.75 7.66
N PRO A 17 8.33 -6.42 7.89
CA PRO A 17 7.24 -5.61 7.35
C PRO A 17 7.41 -5.40 5.84
N LEU A 18 6.29 -5.30 5.11
CA LEU A 18 6.29 -4.79 3.74
C LEU A 18 5.79 -3.34 3.75
N ILE A 19 6.43 -2.47 2.96
CA ILE A 19 5.88 -1.14 2.70
C ILE A 19 4.76 -1.26 1.65
N ALA A 20 3.65 -0.56 1.88
CA ALA A 20 2.44 -0.66 1.08
C ALA A 20 1.80 0.70 0.84
N GLY A 21 1.20 0.88 -0.34
CA GLY A 21 0.48 2.10 -0.72
C GLY A 21 0.35 2.22 -2.24
N ASN A 22 -0.30 3.29 -2.71
CA ASN A 22 -0.30 3.61 -4.13
C ASN A 22 1.04 4.24 -4.55
N SER A 23 1.67 3.70 -5.58
CA SER A 23 2.93 4.22 -6.12
C SER A 23 4.05 4.26 -5.05
N ILE A 24 3.98 3.32 -4.11
CA ILE A 24 4.79 3.27 -2.88
C ILE A 24 6.29 3.17 -3.14
N TYR A 25 6.69 2.72 -4.33
CA TYR A 25 8.10 2.72 -4.74
C TYR A 25 8.72 4.12 -4.67
N THR A 26 7.98 5.16 -5.03
CA THR A 26 8.44 6.55 -4.97
C THR A 26 8.69 6.97 -3.52
N ASP A 27 7.78 6.64 -2.61
CA ASP A 27 7.95 6.92 -1.18
C ASP A 27 9.13 6.15 -0.60
N LEU A 28 9.33 4.89 -1.00
CA LEU A 28 10.49 4.11 -0.57
C LEU A 28 11.81 4.74 -1.03
N LEU A 29 11.88 5.29 -2.25
CA LEU A 29 13.06 6.03 -2.70
C LEU A 29 13.32 7.27 -1.84
N PHE A 30 12.28 8.02 -1.51
CA PHE A 30 12.39 9.17 -0.60
C PHE A 30 12.88 8.75 0.79
N LEU A 31 12.35 7.65 1.34
CA LEU A 31 12.81 7.11 2.62
C LEU A 31 14.26 6.63 2.56
N LYS A 32 14.73 6.04 1.45
CA LYS A 32 16.13 5.61 1.32
C LYS A 32 17.09 6.79 1.39
N GLU A 33 16.72 7.92 0.80
CA GLU A 33 17.53 9.14 0.81
C GLU A 33 17.49 9.84 2.17
N TYR A 34 16.30 10.12 2.70
CA TYR A 34 16.13 11.02 3.84
C TYR A 34 15.94 10.30 5.19
N MET A 35 15.58 9.00 5.18
CA MET A 35 15.33 8.20 6.37
C MET A 35 15.88 6.76 6.25
N PRO A 36 17.18 6.56 5.97
CA PRO A 36 17.75 5.27 5.62
C PRO A 36 17.58 4.19 6.70
N GLN A 37 17.57 4.58 7.98
CA GLN A 37 17.30 3.64 9.09
C GLN A 37 15.87 3.10 9.08
N LEU A 38 14.90 3.92 8.66
CA LEU A 38 13.51 3.48 8.46
C LEU A 38 13.38 2.65 7.19
N ALA A 39 13.99 3.08 6.08
CA ALA A 39 13.96 2.32 4.83
C ALA A 39 14.57 0.92 5.00
N GLY A 40 15.64 0.79 5.79
CA GLY A 40 16.37 -0.46 6.00
C GLY A 40 15.61 -1.57 6.73
N ILE A 41 14.44 -1.29 7.31
CA ILE A 41 13.61 -2.36 7.91
C ILE A 41 12.70 -3.04 6.89
N PHE A 42 12.50 -2.44 5.71
CA PHE A 42 11.66 -2.99 4.66
C PHE A 42 12.53 -3.77 3.65
N PRO A 43 12.07 -4.94 3.17
CA PRO A 43 12.73 -5.65 2.09
C PRO A 43 12.51 -4.94 0.75
N HIS A 44 13.17 -5.43 -0.31
CA HIS A 44 12.97 -4.93 -1.67
C HIS A 44 11.57 -5.25 -2.23
N VAL A 45 10.87 -6.24 -1.66
CA VAL A 45 9.50 -6.58 -2.02
C VAL A 45 8.54 -5.54 -1.43
N ILE A 46 7.65 -5.00 -2.26
CA ILE A 46 6.69 -3.96 -1.90
C ILE A 46 5.27 -4.37 -2.28
N VAL A 47 4.27 -3.79 -1.62
CA VAL A 47 2.86 -3.94 -2.00
C VAL A 47 2.38 -2.66 -2.66
N ASP A 48 2.53 -2.57 -3.98
CA ASP A 48 2.13 -1.40 -4.76
C ASP A 48 0.70 -1.54 -5.31
N VAL A 49 -0.23 -0.78 -4.73
CA VAL A 49 -1.64 -0.77 -5.13
C VAL A 49 -1.81 -0.25 -6.56
N SER A 50 -0.97 0.70 -7.01
CA SER A 50 -1.05 1.27 -8.37
C SER A 50 -0.72 0.22 -9.43
N SER A 51 0.11 -0.77 -9.11
CA SER A 51 0.39 -1.91 -10.00
C SER A 51 -0.87 -2.76 -10.22
N ILE A 52 -1.64 -3.01 -9.15
CA ILE A 52 -2.92 -3.73 -9.22
C ILE A 52 -3.94 -2.91 -10.01
N THR A 53 -4.03 -1.59 -9.77
CA THR A 53 -4.89 -0.68 -10.55
C THR A 53 -4.56 -0.74 -12.04
N ALA A 54 -3.29 -0.75 -12.42
CA ALA A 54 -2.86 -0.81 -13.81
C ALA A 54 -3.29 -2.11 -14.52
N LEU A 55 -3.25 -3.25 -13.80
CA LEU A 55 -3.77 -4.53 -14.28
C LEU A 55 -5.30 -4.51 -14.35
N CYS A 56 -5.97 -3.99 -13.32
CA CYS A 56 -7.43 -3.87 -13.25
C CYS A 56 -8.00 -3.05 -14.42
N ILE A 57 -7.36 -1.95 -14.81
CA ILE A 57 -7.76 -1.14 -15.98
C ILE A 57 -7.81 -1.99 -17.27
N ARG A 58 -6.87 -2.92 -17.45
CA ARG A 58 -6.72 -3.70 -18.70
C ARG A 58 -7.54 -4.98 -18.69
N TRP A 59 -7.59 -5.66 -17.54
CA TRP A 59 -8.16 -6.99 -17.43
C TRP A 59 -9.59 -6.99 -16.88
N PHE A 60 -9.95 -5.95 -16.11
CA PHE A 60 -11.21 -5.84 -15.36
C PHE A 60 -11.82 -4.43 -15.49
N PRO A 61 -12.09 -3.93 -16.72
CA PRO A 61 -12.51 -2.56 -16.94
C PRO A 61 -13.89 -2.23 -16.33
N LYS A 62 -14.74 -3.23 -16.05
CA LYS A 62 -16.03 -3.01 -15.39
C LYS A 62 -15.82 -2.75 -13.90
N GLU A 63 -15.02 -3.58 -13.26
CA GLU A 63 -14.65 -3.50 -11.84
C GLU A 63 -13.86 -2.21 -11.58
N ARG A 64 -12.98 -1.80 -12.51
CA ARG A 64 -12.29 -0.51 -12.39
C ARG A 64 -13.24 0.68 -12.33
N LYS A 65 -14.36 0.66 -13.06
CA LYS A 65 -15.35 1.76 -13.05
C LYS A 65 -16.11 1.85 -11.73
N GLN A 66 -16.20 0.74 -11.00
CA GLN A 66 -16.88 0.63 -9.70
C GLN A 66 -15.93 0.83 -8.51
N ALA A 67 -14.61 0.83 -8.75
CA ALA A 67 -13.62 1.06 -7.71
C ALA A 67 -13.82 2.42 -7.01
N PRO A 68 -13.57 2.52 -5.69
CA PRO A 68 -13.70 3.76 -4.93
C PRO A 68 -12.96 4.92 -5.60
N ARG A 69 -13.61 6.10 -5.64
CA ARG A 69 -12.96 7.32 -6.11
C ARG A 69 -12.14 7.91 -4.98
N LYS A 70 -10.92 8.33 -5.32
CA LYS A 70 -10.08 9.12 -4.43
C LYS A 70 -10.67 10.51 -4.29
N GLU A 71 -10.85 10.96 -3.05
CA GLU A 71 -11.28 12.32 -2.73
C GLU A 71 -10.12 13.31 -2.89
N LYS A 72 -8.86 12.82 -2.81
CA LYS A 72 -7.63 13.61 -2.97
C LYS A 72 -7.56 14.77 -1.97
N ASN A 73 -7.91 14.52 -0.71
CA ASN A 73 -7.84 15.54 0.34
C ASN A 73 -6.40 15.92 0.74
N HIS A 74 -5.39 15.40 0.03
CA HIS A 74 -3.96 15.74 0.09
C HIS A 74 -3.30 15.67 1.48
N ARG A 75 -3.93 14.99 2.44
CA ARG A 75 -3.32 14.65 3.72
C ARG A 75 -2.79 13.22 3.64
N ALA A 76 -1.55 13.02 4.08
CA ALA A 76 -0.89 11.71 4.05
C ALA A 76 -1.74 10.59 4.70
N LEU A 77 -2.42 10.87 5.80
CA LEU A 77 -3.27 9.88 6.47
C LEU A 77 -4.51 9.50 5.64
N ASP A 78 -5.08 10.45 4.91
CA ASP A 78 -6.22 10.18 4.04
C ASP A 78 -5.78 9.41 2.80
N ASP A 79 -4.63 9.77 2.20
CA ASP A 79 -4.04 9.01 1.08
C ASP A 79 -3.73 7.54 1.47
N ILE A 80 -3.26 7.30 2.70
CA ILE A 80 -3.07 5.94 3.25
C ILE A 80 -4.41 5.20 3.33
N ARG A 81 -5.45 5.83 3.88
CA ARG A 81 -6.78 5.21 4.00
C ARG A 81 -7.39 4.89 2.64
N GLU A 82 -7.28 5.81 1.68
CA GLU A 82 -7.73 5.61 0.31
C GLU A 82 -6.99 4.44 -0.35
N SER A 83 -5.67 4.32 -0.14
CA SER A 83 -4.87 3.19 -0.65
C SER A 83 -5.35 1.85 -0.08
N ILE A 84 -5.67 1.81 1.22
CA ILE A 84 -6.21 0.62 1.89
C ILE A 84 -7.58 0.24 1.32
N MET A 85 -8.48 1.22 1.18
CA MET A 85 -9.82 1.00 0.63
C MET A 85 -9.77 0.51 -0.81
N GLU A 86 -8.89 1.07 -1.64
CA GLU A 86 -8.70 0.64 -3.02
C GLU A 86 -8.18 -0.81 -3.08
N LEU A 87 -7.21 -1.18 -2.25
CA LEU A 87 -6.69 -2.55 -2.19
C LEU A 87 -7.73 -3.55 -1.65
N GLN A 88 -8.53 -3.16 -0.66
CA GLN A 88 -9.65 -3.98 -0.16
C GLN A 88 -10.66 -4.26 -1.28
N TYR A 89 -11.04 -3.23 -2.03
CA TYR A 89 -11.93 -3.38 -3.18
C TYR A 89 -11.36 -4.38 -4.20
N TYR A 90 -10.08 -4.27 -4.58
CA TYR A 90 -9.50 -5.22 -5.53
C TYR A 90 -9.46 -6.64 -4.99
N LYS A 91 -9.09 -6.82 -3.71
CA LYS A 91 -9.08 -8.13 -3.03
C LYS A 91 -10.45 -8.83 -3.12
N GLU A 92 -11.54 -8.08 -3.04
CA GLU A 92 -12.91 -8.61 -3.06
C GLU A 92 -13.44 -8.87 -4.47
N ASN A 93 -13.01 -8.08 -5.47
CA ASN A 93 -13.66 -8.06 -6.78
C ASN A 93 -12.85 -8.71 -7.92
N ILE A 94 -11.51 -8.71 -7.84
CA ILE A 94 -10.66 -9.21 -8.94
C ILE A 94 -9.71 -10.34 -8.55
N PHE A 95 -9.49 -10.57 -7.25
CA PHE A 95 -8.74 -11.73 -6.77
C PHE A 95 -9.69 -12.90 -6.49
N LYS A 96 -9.20 -14.12 -6.72
CA LYS A 96 -9.96 -15.33 -6.36
C LYS A 96 -10.24 -15.34 -4.87
N SER A 97 -11.48 -15.65 -4.49
CA SER A 97 -11.83 -15.86 -3.09
C SER A 97 -10.97 -16.99 -2.52
N ARG A 98 -10.62 -16.86 -1.24
CA ARG A 98 -9.90 -17.90 -0.52
C ARG A 98 -10.88 -19.07 -0.38
N GLN A 99 -10.70 -20.13 -1.16
CA GLN A 99 -11.46 -21.35 -0.94
C GLN A 99 -11.08 -21.88 0.45
N SER A 100 -12.06 -22.04 1.34
CA SER A 100 -11.87 -22.89 2.50
C SER A 100 -11.62 -24.30 1.98
N LYS A 101 -10.41 -24.81 2.21
CA LYS A 101 -10.16 -26.24 2.14
C LYS A 101 -10.76 -26.92 3.37
#